data_AF-A0A1I4S3P4-F1
#
_entry.id   AF-A0A1I4S3P4-F1
#
_cell.length_a   1.000
_cell.length_b   1.000
_cell.length_c   1.000
_cell.angle_alpha   90.00
_cell.angle_beta   90.00
_cell.angle_gamma   90.00
#
_symmetry.space_group_name_H-M   'P 1'
#
loop_
_entity.id
_entity.type
_entity.pdbx_description
1 polymer ?
#
loop_
_entity_poly.entity_id
_entity_poly.type
_entity_poly.pdbx_seq_one_letter_code
_entity_poly.pdbx_strand_id
1 'polypeptide(L)' 'MRVNSAGCLDRCGEGPVAVVYPEGVWYTFADEHDLEEIIQEHLVHGRVVERLRI' A
#
# COMPACT_ATOMS: atom_id res chain seq x y z
N MET A 1 -5.48 -12.56 -4.34
CA MET A 1 -5.44 -11.13 -3.97
C MET A 1 -6.81 -10.51 -4.15
N ARG A 2 -7.28 -9.69 -3.21
CA ARG A 2 -8.54 -8.94 -3.34
C ARG A 2 -8.22 -7.47 -3.15
N VAL A 3 -8.67 -6.63 -4.08
CA VAL A 3 -8.54 -5.18 -4.00
C VAL A 3 -9.94 -4.59 -3.84
N ASN A 4 -10.09 -3.61 -2.95
CA ASN A 4 -11.33 -2.88 -2.77
C ASN A 4 -11.02 -1.40 -2.74
N SER A 5 -11.90 -0.60 -3.33
CA SER A 5 -11.93 0.82 -3.04
C SER A 5 -12.40 1.03 -1.60
N ALA A 6 -11.68 1.87 -0.87
CA ALA A 6 -12.07 2.33 0.45
C ALA A 6 -12.40 3.83 0.39
N GLY A 7 -13.25 4.27 1.32
CA GLY A 7 -13.48 5.70 1.55
C GLY A 7 -12.33 6.34 2.33
N CYS A 8 -12.63 7.41 3.07
CA CYS A 8 -11.67 8.01 3.99
C CYS A 8 -11.21 6.98 5.04
N LEU A 9 -9.88 6.87 5.23
CA LEU A 9 -9.25 6.03 6.24
C LEU A 9 -8.57 6.87 7.34
N ASP A 10 -9.08 8.09 7.59
CA ASP A 10 -8.53 9.07 8.54
C ASP A 10 -7.06 9.49 8.31
N ARG A 11 -6.52 9.19 7.12
CA ARG A 11 -5.17 9.58 6.65
C ARG A 11 -5.21 10.51 5.43
N CYS A 12 -6.12 11.48 5.42
CA CYS A 12 -6.27 12.41 4.29
C CYS A 12 -4.99 13.18 3.94
N GLY A 13 -4.14 13.48 4.93
CA GLY A 13 -2.90 14.23 4.72
C GLY A 13 -1.77 13.42 4.05
N GLU A 14 -1.93 12.10 3.95
CA GLU A 14 -0.94 11.18 3.40
C GLU A 14 -1.44 10.49 2.12
N GLY A 15 -2.61 10.94 1.62
CA GLY A 15 -3.27 10.41 0.43
C GLY A 15 -2.48 10.69 -0.86
N PRO A 16 -2.42 9.73 -1.81
CA PRO A 16 -3.09 8.43 -1.84
C PRO A 16 -2.53 7.42 -0.83
N VAL A 17 -3.43 6.65 -0.18
CA VAL A 17 -3.04 5.61 0.80
C VAL A 17 -3.61 4.24 0.43
N ALA A 18 -2.83 3.20 0.69
CA ALA A 18 -3.25 1.81 0.61
C ALA A 18 -2.89 1.07 1.90
N VAL A 19 -3.72 0.11 2.30
CA VAL A 19 -3.46 -0.76 3.44
C VAL A 19 -3.52 -2.23 3.02
N VAL A 20 -2.53 -3.01 3.42
CA VAL A 20 -2.43 -4.45 3.14
C VAL A 20 -2.74 -5.22 4.43
N TYR A 21 -3.68 -6.15 4.33
CA TYR A 21 -4.08 -7.04 5.42
C TYR A 21 -3.72 -8.50 5.07
N PRO A 22 -3.42 -9.35 6.08
CA PRO A 22 -3.59 -9.12 7.52
C PRO A 22 -2.49 -8.33 8.23
N GLU A 23 -1.40 -7.97 7.55
CA GLU A 23 -0.20 -7.37 8.16
C GLU A 23 -0.44 -5.96 8.70
N GLY A 24 -1.48 -5.26 8.22
CA GLY A 24 -1.81 -3.89 8.66
C GLY A 24 -0.78 -2.87 8.20
N VAL A 25 -0.09 -3.13 7.09
CA VAL A 25 0.95 -2.26 6.55
C VAL A 25 0.30 -1.19 5.68
N TRP A 26 0.66 0.06 5.95
CA TRP A 26 0.18 1.24 5.24
C TRP A 26 1.24 1.73 4.26
N TYR A 27 0.80 2.08 3.06
CA TYR A 27 1.65 2.59 2.00
C TYR A 27 1.10 3.91 1.46
N THR A 28 2.02 4.81 1.11
CA THR A 28 1.77 5.92 0.19
C THR A 28 2.48 5.60 -1.13
N PHE A 29 1.99 6.15 -2.22
CA PHE A 29 2.56 5.93 -3.56
C PHE A 29 2.32 7.17 -4.43
N ALA A 30 3.30 7.50 -5.27
CA ALA A 30 3.22 8.66 -6.15
C ALA A 30 2.82 8.25 -7.59
N ASP A 31 3.19 7.05 -8.02
CA ASP A 31 2.98 6.57 -9.37
C ASP A 31 2.67 5.06 -9.46
N GLU A 32 2.50 4.57 -10.68
CA GLU A 32 2.21 3.16 -10.97
C GLU A 32 3.40 2.22 -10.66
N HIS A 33 4.64 2.72 -10.70
CA HIS A 33 5.82 1.90 -10.39
C HIS A 33 5.89 1.58 -8.91
N ASP A 34 5.55 2.55 -8.05
CA ASP A 34 5.42 2.35 -6.61
C ASP A 34 4.37 1.27 -6.29
N LEU A 35 3.23 1.30 -6.98
CA LEU A 35 2.19 0.28 -6.84
C LEU A 35 2.67 -1.09 -7.31
N GLU A 36 3.35 -1.17 -8.44
CA GLU A 36 3.89 -2.43 -8.95
C GLU A 36 4.94 -3.02 -8.00
N GLU A 37 5.80 -2.19 -7.41
CA GLU A 37 6.75 -2.64 -6.39
C GLU A 37 6.05 -3.19 -5.15
N ILE A 38 5.00 -2.52 -4.63
CA ILE A 38 4.21 -3.03 -3.50
C ILE A 38 3.59 -4.38 -3.84
N ILE A 39 3.07 -4.55 -5.06
CA ILE A 39 2.45 -5.81 -5.49
C ILE A 39 3.50 -6.92 -5.57
N GLN A 40 4.62 -6.69 -6.25
CA GLN A 40 5.66 -7.71 -6.44
C GLN A 40 6.37 -8.05 -5.12
N GLU A 41 6.85 -7.06 -4.39
CA GLU A 41 7.61 -7.30 -3.17
C GLU A 41 6.70 -7.75 -2.03
N HIS A 42 5.63 -7.01 -1.74
CA HIS A 42 4.82 -7.31 -0.56
C HIS A 42 3.79 -8.42 -0.81
N LEU A 43 2.98 -8.33 -1.88
CA LEU A 43 1.91 -9.30 -2.10
C LEU A 43 2.40 -10.63 -2.69
N VAL A 44 3.41 -10.62 -3.57
CA VAL A 44 3.93 -11.84 -4.19
C VAL A 44 5.07 -12.44 -3.37
N HIS A 45 6.02 -11.62 -2.89
CA HIS A 45 7.20 -12.10 -2.17
C HIS A 45 7.12 -12.00 -0.64
N GLY A 46 6.11 -11.34 -0.07
CA GLY A 46 5.96 -11.17 1.38
C GLY A 46 6.97 -10.21 2.00
N ARG A 47 7.61 -9.35 1.21
CA ARG A 47 8.60 -8.36 1.67
C ARG A 47 8.00 -6.96 1.69
N VAL A 48 7.97 -6.35 2.88
CA VAL A 48 7.45 -4.99 3.06
C VAL A 48 8.37 -3.98 2.39
N VAL A 49 7.77 -3.06 1.63
CA VAL A 49 8.49 -1.98 0.93
C VAL A 49 8.65 -0.79 1.87
N GLU A 50 9.66 -0.83 2.74
CA GLU A 50 9.84 0.18 3.81
C GLU A 50 9.96 1.62 3.29
N ARG A 51 10.41 1.84 2.05
CA ARG A 51 10.53 3.19 1.46
C ARG A 51 9.16 3.87 1.25
N LEU A 52 8.12 3.07 1.02
CA LEU A 52 6.76 3.54 0.73
C LEU A 52 5.84 3.47 1.95
N ARG A 53 6.35 2.94 3.07
CA ARG A 53 5.57 2.68 4.26
C ARG A 53 5.32 3.97 5.06
N ILE A 54 4.12 4.06 5.65
CA ILE A 54 3.68 5.18 6.51
C ILE A 54 3.31 4.73 7.93
#